data_AF-I4YBP4-F1
#
_entry.id   AF-I4YBP4-F1
#
_cell.length_a   1.000
_cell.length_b   1.000
_cell.length_c   1.000
_cell.angle_alpha   90.00
_cell.angle_beta   90.00
_cell.angle_gamma   90.00
#
_symmetry.space_group_name_H-M   'P 1'
#
loop_
_entity.id
_entity.type
_entity.pdbx_description
1 polymer ?
#
loop_
_entity_poly.entity_id
_entity_poly.type
_entity_poly.pdbx_seq_one_letter_code
_entity_poly.pdbx_strand_id
1 'polypeptide(L)'
;MPRRIQTEVHSSVSRLLRGNYLQQPPAWYAPVLRNLPSLPPMHATVEREDILKQDKPFISGSRNTSKRKLPNWREDRKPQKIVYPVDKIRRQFYEDFPFESFRSRSLTESYQVSDDRYETLCASPNGWSSLKQLTINPQPEDAIKFCLHLHNNHNISLSLAYIHATNQFSALKAELEVQKQAAIEEAAAYGASFAPTEIERGYELEERFLNS
;
A
#
# COMPACT_ATOMS: atom_id res chain seq x y z
N MET A 1 -1.01 -33.72 -22.62
CA MET A 1 -0.85 -33.62 -21.15
C MET A 1 0.51 -33.04 -20.85
N PRO A 2 0.63 -31.97 -20.03
CA PRO A 2 1.94 -31.46 -19.64
C PRO A 2 2.63 -32.52 -18.77
N ARG A 3 3.79 -33.01 -19.22
CA ARG A 3 4.56 -34.04 -18.49
C ARG A 3 5.16 -33.40 -17.24
N ARG A 4 4.71 -33.81 -16.05
CA ARG A 4 5.10 -33.27 -14.74
C ARG A 4 6.48 -33.78 -14.29
N ILE A 5 7.51 -33.55 -15.12
CA ILE A 5 8.83 -34.17 -14.93
C ILE A 5 9.56 -33.59 -13.71
N GLN A 6 9.37 -32.31 -13.39
CA GLN A 6 10.16 -31.60 -12.37
C GLN A 6 9.72 -31.87 -10.92
N THR A 7 8.44 -32.11 -10.65
CA THR A 7 7.95 -32.40 -9.30
C THR A 7 7.94 -33.89 -8.96
N GLU A 8 7.98 -34.74 -9.98
CA GLU A 8 7.97 -36.20 -9.87
C GLU A 8 9.39 -36.80 -9.93
N VAL A 9 10.43 -35.99 -9.72
CA VAL A 9 11.83 -36.45 -9.79
C VAL A 9 12.09 -37.53 -8.74
N HIS A 10 11.54 -37.41 -7.53
CA HIS A 10 11.64 -38.44 -6.48
C HIS A 10 10.96 -39.77 -6.90
N SER A 11 9.83 -39.70 -7.62
CA SER A 11 9.13 -40.86 -8.17
C SER A 11 9.89 -41.49 -9.35
N SER A 12 10.56 -40.67 -10.16
CA SER A 12 11.40 -41.14 -11.26
C SER A 12 12.66 -41.84 -10.73
N VAL A 13 13.33 -41.25 -9.75
CA VAL A 13 14.51 -41.82 -9.09
C VAL A 13 14.16 -43.08 -8.31
N SER A 14 12.99 -43.13 -7.64
CA SER A 14 12.54 -44.36 -6.97
C SER A 14 12.33 -45.52 -7.94
N ARG A 15 11.78 -45.24 -9.14
CA ARG A 15 11.66 -46.24 -10.22
C ARG A 15 13.03 -46.72 -10.72
N LEU A 16 14.00 -45.80 -10.88
CA LEU A 16 15.35 -46.15 -11.32
C LEU A 16 16.12 -46.98 -10.27
N LEU A 17 15.99 -46.66 -8.99
CA LEU A 17 16.55 -47.45 -7.89
C LEU A 17 15.91 -48.84 -7.82
N ARG A 18 14.57 -48.93 -7.97
CA ARG A 18 13.86 -50.21 -7.98
C ARG A 18 14.23 -51.11 -9.16
N GLY A 19 14.53 -50.51 -10.31
CA GLY A 19 14.99 -51.21 -11.51
C GLY A 19 16.49 -51.52 -11.52
N ASN A 20 17.21 -51.26 -10.42
CA ASN A 20 18.67 -51.41 -10.30
C ASN A 20 19.48 -50.63 -11.36
N TYR A 21 18.90 -49.59 -11.96
CA TYR A 21 19.61 -48.67 -12.88
C TYR A 21 20.47 -47.66 -12.12
N LEU A 22 20.08 -47.35 -10.87
CA LEU A 22 20.89 -46.60 -9.92
C LEU A 22 21.26 -47.52 -8.76
N GLN A 23 22.56 -47.62 -8.47
CA GLN A 23 23.08 -48.48 -7.41
C GLN A 23 23.02 -47.83 -6.03
N GLN A 24 23.17 -46.50 -5.97
CA GLN A 24 23.14 -45.73 -4.74
C GLN A 24 22.12 -44.58 -4.86
N PRO A 25 21.33 -44.32 -3.81
CA PRO A 25 20.41 -43.20 -3.81
C PRO A 25 21.19 -41.87 -3.77
N PRO A 26 20.77 -40.85 -4.55
CA PRO A 26 21.36 -39.51 -4.47
C PRO A 26 21.21 -38.89 -3.08
N ALA A 27 22.17 -38.07 -2.66
CA ALA A 27 22.18 -37.44 -1.33
C ALA A 27 20.92 -36.60 -1.01
N TRP A 28 20.31 -35.98 -2.02
CA TRP A 28 19.08 -35.18 -1.86
C TRP A 28 17.80 -36.02 -1.78
N TYR A 29 17.82 -37.32 -2.11
CA TYR A 29 16.63 -38.16 -2.22
C TYR A 29 15.91 -38.35 -0.88
N ALA A 30 16.64 -38.68 0.18
CA ALA A 30 16.07 -38.90 1.51
C ALA A 30 15.43 -37.62 2.11
N PRO A 31 16.06 -36.43 2.04
CA PRO A 31 15.40 -35.17 2.41
C PRO A 31 14.11 -34.86 1.63
N VAL A 32 14.09 -35.12 0.31
CA VAL A 32 12.91 -34.86 -0.53
C VAL A 32 11.75 -35.81 -0.24
N LEU A 33 12.02 -37.07 0.13
CA LEU A 33 10.95 -37.98 0.59
C LEU A 33 10.31 -37.52 1.91
N ARG A 34 11.09 -36.87 2.78
CA ARG A 34 10.56 -36.30 4.04
C ARG A 34 9.74 -35.04 3.78
N ASN A 35 10.19 -34.21 2.83
CA ASN A 35 9.54 -32.96 2.45
C ASN A 35 9.08 -33.02 0.99
N LEU A 36 7.97 -33.72 0.74
CA LEU A 36 7.40 -33.86 -0.59
C LEU A 36 6.99 -32.48 -1.13
N PRO A 37 7.30 -32.16 -2.40
CA PRO A 37 6.87 -30.90 -3.00
C PRO A 37 5.33 -30.88 -3.10
N SER A 38 4.70 -29.92 -2.43
CA SER A 38 3.26 -29.68 -2.57
C SER A 38 3.00 -28.92 -3.86
N LEU A 39 2.03 -29.40 -4.64
CA LEU A 39 1.57 -28.68 -5.82
C LEU A 39 0.36 -27.83 -5.41
N PRO A 40 0.38 -26.50 -5.62
CA PRO A 40 -0.84 -25.73 -5.50
C PRO A 40 -1.85 -26.27 -6.53
N PRO A 41 -3.15 -26.30 -6.19
CA PRO A 41 -4.18 -26.72 -7.14
C PRO A 41 -4.15 -25.83 -8.39
N MET A 42 -4.40 -26.42 -9.56
CA MET A 42 -4.24 -25.73 -10.86
C MET A 42 -5.07 -24.45 -10.99
N HIS A 43 -6.16 -24.33 -10.23
CA HIS A 43 -7.03 -23.16 -10.15
C HIS A 43 -7.58 -22.97 -8.73
N ALA A 44 -6.72 -22.62 -7.77
CA ALA A 44 -7.21 -22.14 -6.47
C ALA A 44 -7.72 -20.70 -6.59
N THR A 45 -8.98 -20.49 -6.20
CA THR A 45 -9.46 -19.16 -5.84
C THR A 45 -9.26 -18.99 -4.35
N VAL A 46 -8.40 -18.04 -3.94
CA VAL A 46 -8.29 -17.63 -2.54
C VAL A 46 -9.36 -16.59 -2.28
N GLU A 47 -10.28 -16.87 -1.35
CA GLU A 47 -11.18 -15.85 -0.85
C GLU A 47 -10.37 -14.86 0.00
N ARG A 48 -10.44 -13.57 -0.33
CA ARG A 48 -9.86 -12.51 0.49
C ARG A 48 -10.96 -11.86 1.30
N GLU A 49 -10.78 -11.83 2.61
CA GLU A 49 -11.70 -11.18 3.55
C GLU A 49 -11.56 -9.65 3.49
N ASP A 50 -10.35 -9.14 3.24
CA ASP A 50 -10.02 -7.71 3.23
C ASP A 50 -10.65 -6.92 2.07
N ILE A 51 -11.00 -7.61 0.99
CA ILE A 51 -11.63 -7.00 -0.17
C ILE A 51 -13.13 -7.18 0.04
N LEU A 52 -13.80 -6.13 0.51
CA LEU A 52 -15.26 -6.05 0.45
C LEU A 52 -15.66 -6.39 -0.99
N LYS A 53 -16.30 -7.55 -1.17
CA LYS A 53 -16.92 -7.92 -2.43
C LYS A 53 -17.84 -6.75 -2.74
N GLN A 54 -17.45 -5.89 -3.70
CA GLN A 54 -18.31 -4.78 -4.07
C GLN A 54 -19.63 -5.40 -4.47
N ASP A 55 -20.66 -5.17 -3.65
CA ASP A 55 -21.99 -5.60 -4.01
C ASP A 55 -22.24 -5.02 -5.39
N LYS A 56 -22.43 -5.92 -6.36
CA LYS A 56 -22.82 -5.52 -7.71
C LYS A 56 -23.96 -4.54 -7.50
N PRO A 57 -23.88 -3.31 -8.04
CA PRO A 57 -24.87 -2.28 -7.72
C PRO A 57 -26.24 -2.90 -7.86
N PHE A 58 -27.07 -2.78 -6.82
CA PHE A 58 -28.46 -3.19 -6.89
C PHE A 58 -29.09 -2.32 -7.99
N ILE A 59 -29.14 -2.85 -9.21
CA ILE A 59 -29.81 -2.20 -10.33
C ILE A 59 -31.29 -2.29 -10.01
N SER A 60 -31.80 -1.30 -9.27
CA SER A 60 -33.22 -1.10 -9.10
C SER A 60 -33.83 -0.82 -10.47
N GLY A 61 -34.57 -1.80 -10.99
CA GLY A 61 -35.63 -1.53 -11.96
C GLY A 61 -35.23 -1.25 -13.41
N SER A 62 -34.31 -2.01 -14.02
CA SER A 62 -34.30 -2.13 -15.49
C SER A 62 -34.77 -3.52 -15.92
N ARG A 63 -36.07 -3.59 -16.23
CA ARG A 63 -36.79 -4.80 -16.60
C ARG A 63 -36.42 -5.34 -18.00
N ASN A 64 -35.42 -4.79 -18.66
CA ASN A 64 -34.97 -5.20 -20.00
C ASN A 64 -33.44 -5.16 -20.12
N THR A 65 -32.73 -6.22 -19.69
CA THR A 65 -31.41 -6.52 -20.25
C THR A 65 -31.34 -8.00 -20.62
N SER A 66 -31.84 -8.31 -21.82
CA SER A 66 -31.78 -9.62 -22.49
C SER A 66 -30.36 -10.06 -22.88
N LYS A 67 -29.35 -9.64 -22.12
CA LYS A 67 -27.98 -10.16 -22.21
C LYS A 67 -27.67 -10.80 -20.87
N ARG A 68 -28.22 -11.99 -20.65
CA ARG A 68 -27.61 -12.97 -19.75
C ARG A 68 -26.17 -13.12 -20.26
N LYS A 69 -25.23 -12.38 -19.67
CA LYS A 69 -23.82 -12.45 -20.05
C LYS A 69 -23.44 -13.91 -19.84
N LEU A 70 -23.19 -14.62 -20.95
CA LEU A 70 -22.66 -15.97 -20.90
C LEU A 70 -21.43 -15.92 -19.97
N PRO A 71 -21.27 -16.91 -19.08
CA PRO A 71 -20.13 -16.94 -18.16
C PRO A 71 -18.85 -16.81 -18.99
N ASN A 72 -18.16 -15.69 -18.83
CA ASN A 72 -16.93 -15.44 -19.55
C ASN A 72 -15.83 -16.20 -18.83
N TRP A 73 -15.70 -17.48 -19.17
CA TRP A 73 -14.72 -18.41 -18.59
C TRP A 73 -13.27 -17.89 -18.68
N ARG A 74 -13.00 -16.90 -19.55
CA ARG A 74 -11.70 -16.22 -19.66
C ARG A 74 -11.51 -15.11 -18.63
N GLU A 75 -12.58 -14.48 -18.15
CA GLU A 75 -12.53 -13.47 -17.08
C GLU A 75 -12.46 -14.14 -15.71
N ASP A 76 -13.18 -15.25 -15.50
CA ASP A 76 -13.21 -15.99 -14.23
C ASP A 76 -11.85 -16.61 -13.85
N ARG A 77 -10.94 -16.77 -14.82
CA ARG A 77 -9.59 -17.31 -14.63
C ARG A 77 -8.51 -16.25 -14.39
N LYS A 78 -8.85 -14.97 -14.47
CA LYS A 78 -7.89 -13.88 -14.22
C LYS A 78 -7.84 -13.59 -12.71
N PRO A 79 -6.65 -13.23 -12.18
CA PRO A 79 -6.57 -12.75 -10.82
C PRO A 79 -7.47 -11.52 -10.64
N GLN A 80 -8.21 -11.47 -9.53
CA GLN A 80 -9.06 -10.33 -9.20
C GLN A 80 -8.19 -9.08 -8.95
N LYS A 81 -8.67 -7.92 -9.39
CA LYS A 81 -8.02 -6.64 -9.11
C LYS A 81 -8.05 -6.35 -7.61
N ILE A 82 -6.92 -5.95 -7.07
CA ILE A 82 -6.79 -5.52 -5.66
C ILE A 82 -7.19 -4.05 -5.63
N VAL A 83 -8.32 -3.74 -4.96
CA VAL A 83 -8.84 -2.38 -4.85
C VAL A 83 -9.23 -2.18 -3.40
N TYR A 84 -8.66 -1.16 -2.77
CA TYR A 84 -8.99 -0.80 -1.40
C TYR A 84 -9.93 0.39 -1.36
N PRO A 85 -10.80 0.51 -0.32
CA PRO A 85 -11.66 1.69 -0.16
C PRO A 85 -10.84 2.99 -0.06
N VAL A 86 -9.66 2.90 0.55
CA VAL A 86 -8.72 4.02 0.69
C VAL A 86 -8.23 4.60 -0.65
N ASP A 87 -8.20 3.81 -1.72
CA ASP A 87 -7.69 4.26 -3.02
C ASP A 87 -8.56 5.36 -3.66
N LYS A 88 -9.86 5.36 -3.37
CA LYS A 88 -10.77 6.42 -3.81
C LYS A 88 -10.44 7.74 -3.12
N ILE A 89 -10.17 7.69 -1.81
CA ILE A 89 -9.81 8.84 -0.99
C ILE A 89 -8.45 9.38 -1.43
N ARG A 90 -7.48 8.51 -1.72
CA ARG A 90 -6.16 8.92 -2.25
C ARG A 90 -6.27 9.73 -3.54
N ARG A 91 -7.08 9.26 -4.50
CA ARG A 91 -7.27 9.97 -5.77
C ARG A 91 -7.81 11.37 -5.54
N GLN A 92 -8.90 11.48 -4.76
CA GLN A 92 -9.49 12.77 -4.44
C GLN A 92 -8.49 13.68 -3.69
N PHE A 93 -7.73 13.14 -2.73
CA PHE A 93 -6.75 13.91 -1.97
C PHE A 93 -5.67 14.52 -2.86
N TYR A 94 -5.07 13.74 -3.77
CA TYR A 94 -4.02 14.26 -4.65
C TYR A 94 -4.55 15.11 -5.81
N GLU A 95 -5.84 15.02 -6.14
CA GLU A 95 -6.52 15.96 -7.02
C GLU A 95 -6.69 17.33 -6.34
N ASP A 96 -7.11 17.34 -5.06
CA ASP A 96 -7.30 18.58 -4.29
C ASP A 96 -5.96 19.21 -3.86
N PHE A 97 -4.95 18.39 -3.54
CA PHE A 97 -3.62 18.81 -3.07
C PHE A 97 -2.50 18.36 -4.04
N PRO A 98 -2.41 18.94 -5.25
CA PRO A 98 -1.46 18.50 -6.26
C PRO A 98 -0.01 18.67 -5.80
N PHE A 99 0.29 19.71 -5.01
CA PHE A 99 1.66 20.00 -4.57
C PHE A 99 2.18 19.02 -3.51
N GLU A 100 1.31 18.27 -2.83
CA GLU A 100 1.74 17.20 -1.93
C GLU A 100 2.38 16.02 -2.69
N SER A 101 2.14 15.91 -4.01
CA SER A 101 2.81 14.91 -4.86
C SER A 101 4.30 15.23 -5.11
N PHE A 102 4.70 16.50 -5.02
CA PHE A 102 6.11 16.89 -5.18
C PHE A 102 6.94 16.69 -3.91
N ARG A 103 6.29 16.40 -2.78
CA ARG A 103 7.01 16.09 -1.53
C ARG A 103 7.70 14.74 -1.69
N SER A 104 9.01 14.71 -1.45
CA SER A 104 9.78 13.47 -1.54
C SER A 104 9.30 12.46 -0.50
N ARG A 105 9.18 11.20 -0.94
CA ARG A 105 8.78 10.08 -0.07
C ARG A 105 9.65 8.87 -0.37
N SER A 106 10.16 8.25 0.69
CA SER A 106 10.81 6.95 0.57
C SER A 106 9.76 5.86 0.35
N LEU A 107 9.94 5.07 -0.71
CA LEU A 107 9.18 3.84 -0.96
C LEU A 107 9.90 2.60 -0.45
N THR A 108 11.12 2.76 0.06
CA THR A 108 11.89 1.66 0.63
C THR A 108 11.28 1.27 1.97
N GLU A 109 10.80 0.03 2.04
CA GLU A 109 10.29 -0.56 3.28
C GLU A 109 11.45 -0.87 4.24
N SER A 110 11.17 -0.81 5.55
CA SER A 110 12.12 -1.21 6.59
C SER A 110 12.31 -2.73 6.60
N TYR A 111 13.47 -3.19 7.09
CA TYR A 111 13.79 -4.62 7.19
C TYR A 111 12.75 -5.41 8.02
N GLN A 112 12.21 -4.76 9.05
CA GLN A 112 11.06 -5.27 9.80
C GLN A 112 9.83 -4.46 9.40
N VAL A 113 8.75 -5.17 9.08
CA VAL A 113 7.42 -4.57 9.04
C VAL A 113 7.03 -4.35 10.50
N SER A 114 7.20 -3.12 10.97
CA SER A 114 6.72 -2.74 12.30
C SER A 114 5.19 -2.81 12.32
N ASP A 115 4.60 -3.06 13.50
CA ASP A 115 3.15 -2.87 13.69
C ASP A 115 2.75 -1.50 13.13
N ASP A 116 1.68 -1.51 12.33
CA ASP A 116 1.22 -0.31 11.66
C ASP A 116 0.88 0.70 12.76
N ARG A 117 1.54 1.88 12.78
CA ARG A 117 1.34 2.92 13.81
C ARG A 117 -0.13 3.31 14.03
N TYR A 118 -0.97 2.99 13.05
CA TYR A 118 -2.40 3.23 13.03
C TYR A 118 -3.19 2.15 13.77
N GLU A 119 -2.76 0.88 13.72
CA GLU A 119 -3.47 -0.24 14.35
C GLU A 119 -3.59 -0.07 15.87
N THR A 120 -2.51 0.39 16.50
CA THR A 120 -2.49 0.67 17.94
C THR A 120 -3.46 1.78 18.35
N LEU A 121 -3.56 2.83 17.53
CA LEU A 121 -4.50 3.95 17.76
C LEU A 121 -5.95 3.56 17.47
N CYS A 122 -6.18 2.74 16.44
CA CYS A 122 -7.51 2.21 16.10
C CYS A 122 -8.03 1.25 17.17
N ALA A 123 -7.14 0.44 17.77
CA ALA A 123 -7.49 -0.52 18.83
C ALA A 123 -7.72 0.15 20.20
N SER A 124 -7.31 1.40 20.38
CA SER A 124 -7.54 2.16 21.62
C SER A 124 -9.05 2.34 21.88
N PRO A 125 -9.53 2.18 23.12
CA PRO A 125 -10.96 2.26 23.44
C PRO A 125 -11.59 3.63 23.13
N ASN A 126 -10.79 4.70 23.15
CA ASN A 126 -11.25 6.04 22.80
C ASN A 126 -11.20 6.31 21.28
N GLY A 127 -10.63 5.38 20.50
CA GLY A 127 -10.39 5.50 19.07
C GLY A 127 -9.46 6.67 18.70
N TRP A 128 -9.09 6.74 17.43
CA TRP A 128 -8.36 7.87 16.86
C TRP A 128 -9.32 9.03 16.55
N SER A 129 -9.19 10.16 17.25
CA SER A 129 -10.12 11.30 17.13
C SER A 129 -9.48 12.56 16.52
N SER A 130 -8.16 12.68 16.63
CA SER A 130 -7.41 13.79 16.02
C SER A 130 -6.11 13.32 15.39
N LEU A 131 -5.83 13.84 14.19
CA LEU A 131 -4.59 13.59 13.44
C LEU A 131 -3.34 13.96 14.25
N LYS A 132 -3.42 14.99 15.12
CA LYS A 132 -2.31 15.41 16.00
C LYS A 132 -1.85 14.32 16.98
N GLN A 133 -2.74 13.38 17.33
CA GLN A 133 -2.43 12.28 18.26
C GLN A 133 -1.40 11.31 17.66
N LEU A 134 -1.37 11.20 16.32
CA LEU A 134 -0.44 10.33 15.63
C LEU A 134 0.91 11.00 15.44
N THR A 135 0.92 12.24 14.96
CA THR A 135 2.16 12.93 14.60
C THR A 135 2.01 14.44 14.55
N ILE A 136 3.15 15.11 14.75
CA ILE A 136 3.31 16.55 14.61
C ILE A 136 3.45 16.93 13.12
N ASN A 137 4.09 16.08 12.31
CA ASN A 137 4.28 16.32 10.87
C ASN A 137 3.50 15.28 10.05
N PRO A 138 2.20 15.52 9.80
CA PRO A 138 1.37 14.55 9.11
C PRO A 138 1.81 14.37 7.66
N GLN A 139 1.83 13.12 7.23
CA GLN A 139 1.93 12.76 5.82
C GLN A 139 0.54 12.74 5.18
N PRO A 140 0.44 12.89 3.85
CA PRO A 140 -0.82 12.71 3.13
C PRO A 140 -1.54 11.40 3.49
N GLU A 141 -0.78 10.31 3.59
CA GLU A 141 -1.30 8.99 3.93
C GLU A 141 -1.88 8.94 5.35
N ASP A 142 -1.36 9.75 6.28
CA ASP A 142 -1.89 9.85 7.64
C ASP A 142 -3.30 10.45 7.62
N ALA A 143 -3.51 11.52 6.84
CA ALA A 143 -4.82 12.16 6.69
C ALA A 143 -5.83 11.25 5.98
N ILE A 144 -5.37 10.52 4.97
CA ILE A 144 -6.20 9.57 4.21
C ILE A 144 -6.66 8.40 5.09
N LYS A 145 -5.74 7.79 5.87
CA LYS A 145 -6.05 6.74 6.83
C LYS A 145 -6.96 7.26 7.94
N PHE A 146 -6.73 8.47 8.43
CA PHE A 146 -7.57 9.13 9.42
C PHE A 146 -9.01 9.33 8.92
N CYS A 147 -9.19 9.78 7.68
CA CYS A 147 -10.51 9.89 7.04
C CYS A 147 -11.26 8.54 7.04
N LEU A 148 -10.59 7.47 6.62
CA LEU A 148 -11.18 6.13 6.61
C LEU A 148 -11.54 5.65 8.03
N HIS A 149 -10.67 5.92 9.01
CA HIS A 149 -10.92 5.61 10.42
C HIS A 149 -12.17 6.33 10.95
N LEU A 150 -12.29 7.63 10.70
CA LEU A 150 -13.46 8.42 11.10
C LEU A 150 -14.76 7.87 10.49
N HIS A 151 -14.69 7.44 9.23
CA HIS A 151 -15.83 6.84 8.57
C HIS A 151 -16.24 5.50 9.21
N ASN A 152 -15.28 4.62 9.46
CA ASN A 152 -15.54 3.26 9.91
C ASN A 152 -15.89 3.18 11.41
N ASN A 153 -15.19 3.94 12.26
CA ASN A 153 -15.28 3.79 13.72
C ASN A 153 -16.18 4.85 14.38
N HIS A 154 -16.21 6.06 13.83
CA HIS A 154 -17.04 7.16 14.36
C HIS A 154 -18.37 7.33 13.62
N ASN A 155 -18.68 6.45 12.66
CA ASN A 155 -19.89 6.48 11.84
C ASN A 155 -20.15 7.83 11.14
N ILE A 156 -19.09 8.56 10.82
CA ILE A 156 -19.17 9.85 10.13
C ILE A 156 -19.32 9.59 8.63
N SER A 157 -20.10 10.41 7.91
CA SER A 157 -20.19 10.28 6.45
C SER A 157 -18.82 10.49 5.79
N LEU A 158 -18.52 9.76 4.72
CA LEU A 158 -17.20 9.82 4.08
C LEU A 158 -16.82 11.25 3.65
N SER A 159 -17.79 12.04 3.18
CA SER A 159 -17.58 13.44 2.81
C SER A 159 -17.22 14.33 4.01
N LEU A 160 -17.93 14.19 5.14
CA LEU A 160 -17.64 14.96 6.34
C LEU A 160 -16.30 14.53 6.94
N ALA A 161 -16.04 13.22 7.00
CA ALA A 161 -14.76 12.67 7.45
C ALA A 161 -13.58 13.19 6.61
N TYR A 162 -13.77 13.30 5.28
CA TYR A 162 -12.77 13.86 4.38
C TYR A 162 -12.48 15.33 4.68
N ILE A 163 -13.53 16.18 4.77
CA ILE A 163 -13.38 17.59 5.11
C ILE A 163 -12.69 17.76 6.47
N HIS A 164 -13.07 16.95 7.46
CA HIS A 164 -12.46 17.00 8.77
C HIS A 164 -10.97 16.60 8.74
N ALA A 165 -10.62 15.55 8.00
CA ALA A 165 -9.24 15.11 7.86
C ALA A 165 -8.36 16.12 7.11
N THR A 166 -8.86 16.70 6.01
CA THR A 166 -8.12 17.71 5.23
C THR A 166 -7.93 19.01 6.00
N ASN A 167 -8.94 19.45 6.75
CA ASN A 167 -8.83 20.62 7.62
C ASN A 167 -7.77 20.42 8.71
N GLN A 168 -7.77 19.27 9.38
CA GLN A 168 -6.75 18.96 10.39
C GLN A 168 -5.34 18.84 9.78
N PHE A 169 -5.22 18.24 8.60
CA PHE A 169 -3.97 18.14 7.86
C PHE A 169 -3.41 19.53 7.51
N SER A 170 -4.23 20.39 6.92
CA SER A 170 -3.85 21.76 6.56
C SER A 170 -3.48 22.59 7.79
N ALA A 171 -4.24 22.46 8.89
CA ALA A 171 -3.93 23.16 10.14
C ALA A 171 -2.56 22.74 10.70
N LEU A 172 -2.27 21.44 10.75
CA LEU A 172 -0.96 20.93 11.18
C LEU A 172 0.19 21.38 10.28
N LYS A 173 -0.03 21.43 8.96
CA LYS A 173 0.97 21.94 8.01
C LYS A 173 1.26 23.43 8.23
N ALA A 174 0.22 24.24 8.40
CA ALA A 174 0.35 25.67 8.69
C ALA A 174 1.09 25.91 10.01
N GLU A 175 0.75 25.15 11.07
CA GLU A 175 1.46 25.22 12.35
C GLU A 175 2.94 24.88 12.20
N LEU A 176 3.28 23.83 11.45
CA LEU A 176 4.65 23.43 11.21
C LEU A 176 5.43 24.45 10.39
N GLU A 177 4.79 25.12 9.42
CA GLU A 177 5.41 26.20 8.65
C GLU A 177 5.73 27.41 9.53
N VAL A 178 4.77 27.85 10.35
CA VAL A 178 4.97 28.94 11.31
C VAL A 178 6.07 28.59 12.31
N GLN A 179 6.10 27.36 12.83
CA GLN A 179 7.16 26.91 13.73
C GLN A 179 8.55 26.95 13.09
N LYS A 180 8.65 26.57 11.81
CA LYS A 180 9.92 26.64 11.07
C LYS A 180 10.37 28.08 10.86
N GLN A 181 9.45 28.97 10.48
CA GLN A 181 9.76 30.40 10.28
C GLN A 181 10.25 31.02 11.58
N ALA A 182 9.51 30.82 12.68
CA ALA A 182 9.89 31.30 14.00
C ALA A 182 11.28 30.77 14.42
N ALA A 183 11.55 29.48 14.21
CA ALA A 183 12.85 28.90 14.56
C ALA A 183 14.02 29.51 13.76
N ILE A 184 13.80 29.83 12.47
CA ILE A 184 14.81 30.50 11.63
C ILE A 184 15.03 31.93 12.11
N GLU A 185 13.96 32.67 12.38
CA GLU A 185 14.02 34.05 12.88
C GLU A 185 14.73 34.13 14.24
N GLU A 186 14.39 33.25 15.17
CA GLU A 186 15.06 33.15 16.47
C GLU A 186 16.54 32.84 16.31
N ALA A 187 16.90 31.83 15.52
CA ALA A 187 18.29 31.47 15.28
C ALA A 187 19.08 32.63 14.63
N ALA A 188 18.49 33.35 13.68
CA ALA A 188 19.10 34.53 13.08
C ALA A 188 19.30 35.65 14.11
N ALA A 189 18.32 35.87 15.01
CA ALA A 189 18.43 36.86 16.09
C ALA A 189 19.55 36.51 17.09
N TYR A 190 19.80 35.22 17.34
CA TYR A 190 20.94 34.74 18.14
C TYR A 190 22.27 34.72 17.37
N GLY A 191 22.31 35.20 16.12
CA GLY A 191 23.53 35.30 15.32
C GLY A 191 23.94 34.01 14.60
N ALA A 192 23.02 33.07 14.40
CA ALA A 192 23.29 31.91 13.55
C ALA A 192 23.54 32.36 12.11
N SER A 193 24.59 31.83 11.49
CA SER A 193 24.84 31.98 10.05
C SER A 193 24.39 30.72 9.33
N PHE A 194 23.59 30.89 8.28
CA PHE A 194 23.09 29.79 7.47
C PHE A 194 23.91 29.64 6.19
N ALA A 195 23.95 28.40 5.68
CA ALA A 195 24.39 28.12 4.32
C ALA A 195 23.48 28.85 3.30
N PRO A 196 23.94 29.03 2.05
CA PRO A 196 23.11 29.65 1.02
C PRO A 196 21.74 28.97 0.92
N THR A 197 20.72 29.78 0.75
CA THR A 197 19.33 29.31 0.67
C THR A 197 19.11 28.50 -0.61
N GLU A 198 18.08 27.66 -0.64
CA GLU A 198 17.74 26.91 -1.87
C GLU A 198 17.42 27.83 -3.07
N ILE A 199 16.97 29.06 -2.80
CA ILE A 199 16.74 30.08 -3.84
C ILE A 199 18.09 30.54 -4.43
N GLU A 200 19.06 30.88 -3.59
CA GLU A 200 20.41 31.28 -4.03
C GLU A 200 21.09 30.14 -4.79
N ARG A 201 20.97 28.90 -4.29
CA ARG A 201 21.47 27.71 -4.97
C ARG A 201 20.80 27.51 -6.33
N GLY A 202 19.50 27.81 -6.45
CA GLY A 202 18.77 27.81 -7.72
C GLY A 202 19.38 28.78 -8.72
N TYR A 203 19.60 30.04 -8.31
CA TYR A 203 20.22 31.06 -9.17
C TYR A 203 21.64 30.68 -9.58
N GLU A 204 22.46 30.12 -8.68
CA GLU A 204 23.80 29.65 -9.04
C GLU A 204 23.76 28.55 -10.12
N LEU A 205 22.79 27.65 -10.07
CA LEU A 205 22.61 26.60 -11.08
C LEU A 205 22.14 27.19 -12.42
N GLU A 206 21.23 28.16 -12.39
CA GLU A 206 20.76 28.88 -13.58
C GLU A 206 21.90 29.67 -14.25
N GLU A 207 22.70 30.39 -13.47
CA GLU A 207 23.85 31.16 -13.96
C GLU A 207 24.90 30.24 -14.59
N ARG A 208 25.22 29.11 -13.92
CA ARG A 208 26.14 28.10 -14.49
C ARG A 208 25.64 27.54 -15.82
N PHE A 209 24.32 27.36 -15.96
CA PHE A 209 23.71 26.87 -17.19
C PHE A 209 23.69 27.94 -18.30
N LEU A 210 23.49 29.22 -17.96
CA LEU A 210 23.53 30.32 -18.93
C LEU A 210 24.94 30.62 -19.44
N ASN A 211 25.95 30.42 -18.60
CA ASN A 211 27.36 30.65 -18.92
C ASN A 211 28.04 29.46 -19.61
N SER A 212 27.37 28.31 -19.73
CA SER A 212 27.84 27.12 -20.46
C SER A 212 27.35 27.11 -21.90
#